data_AF-A0A940HI17-F1
#
_entry.id   AF-A0A940HI17-F1
#
_cell.length_a   1.000
_cell.length_b   1.000
_cell.length_c   1.000
_cell.angle_alpha   90.00
_cell.angle_beta   90.00
_cell.angle_gamma   90.00
#
_symmetry.space_group_name_H-M   'P 1'
#
loop_
_entity.id
_entity.type
_entity.pdbx_description
1 polymer ?
#
loop_
_entity_poly.entity_id
_entity_poly.type
_entity_poly.pdbx_seq_one_letter_code
_entity_poly.pdbx_strand_id
1 'polypeptide(L)'
;MGFSDILPGYMHYDMDWLIGKYENDAPLKYIYFWGHTAASDTVGKECFSQWYPGTFTVNNVVYKTAEHWMMAQKALLFRNPEIFRKIVTSEKPGEVKELGRQIIGFDELIWDAEKYNIVRLGNIHKFNQHKALKEFLLSSDGRVLVEASPLDNIWGIGLAKDSEYISNLYAWPGTNLLGFALMEVRDFLLEFGDIPGDDGEIIPPWRMYPGIHPSDMFYRMGEGEEYVTRLSAQFGTLDRRARVVYYLNNPAPYEWKDFYWDFV
;
A
#
# COMPACT_ATOMS: atom_id res chain seq x y z
N MET A 1 3.83 2.06 14.96
CA MET A 1 3.75 0.67 14.50
C MET A 1 3.88 0.70 13.01
N GLY A 2 4.50 -0.30 12.39
CA GLY A 2 4.20 -0.59 11.00
C GLY A 2 2.80 -1.20 10.89
N PHE A 3 2.22 -1.20 9.70
CA PHE A 3 0.99 -1.97 9.43
C PHE A 3 1.12 -3.46 9.83
N SER A 4 2.34 -4.00 9.87
CA SER A 4 2.70 -5.33 10.37
C SER A 4 2.31 -5.58 11.83
N ASP A 5 2.33 -4.55 12.67
CA ASP A 5 2.00 -4.67 14.09
C ASP A 5 0.49 -4.55 14.34
N ILE A 6 -0.25 -3.94 13.40
CA ILE A 6 -1.72 -3.85 13.40
C ILE A 6 -2.33 -5.16 12.84
N LEU A 7 -1.57 -5.91 12.05
CA LEU A 7 -1.89 -7.25 11.58
C LEU A 7 -0.87 -8.29 12.08
N PRO A 8 -0.76 -8.53 13.40
CA PRO A 8 0.13 -9.56 13.91
C PRO A 8 -0.28 -10.93 13.34
N GLY A 9 0.70 -11.67 12.79
CA GLY A 9 0.48 -12.98 12.17
C GLY A 9 0.08 -12.94 10.69
N TYR A 10 0.11 -11.77 10.07
CA TYR A 10 -0.16 -11.65 8.65
C TYR A 10 0.96 -12.26 7.81
N MET A 11 0.58 -13.06 6.81
CA MET A 11 1.54 -13.80 6.00
C MET A 11 2.36 -12.83 5.15
N HIS A 12 3.68 -12.80 5.40
CA HIS A 12 4.62 -12.08 4.56
C HIS A 12 5.03 -12.96 3.39
N TYR A 13 5.01 -12.39 2.19
CA TYR A 13 5.45 -13.06 0.98
C TYR A 13 6.72 -12.40 0.46
N ASP A 14 7.72 -13.22 0.19
CA ASP A 14 9.00 -12.81 -0.39
C ASP A 14 9.58 -13.95 -1.24
N MET A 15 10.77 -13.72 -1.79
CA MET A 15 11.46 -14.73 -2.59
C MET A 15 11.86 -15.95 -1.76
N ASP A 16 12.24 -15.78 -0.49
CA ASP A 16 12.63 -16.90 0.38
C ASP A 16 11.44 -17.83 0.66
N TRP A 17 10.26 -17.25 0.90
CA TRP A 17 9.01 -17.99 1.00
C TRP A 17 8.70 -18.75 -0.29
N LEU A 18 8.82 -18.10 -1.44
CA LEU A 18 8.48 -18.70 -2.73
C LEU A 18 9.46 -19.84 -3.09
N ILE A 19 10.76 -19.63 -2.88
CA ILE A 19 11.80 -20.64 -3.05
C ILE A 19 11.55 -21.79 -2.10
N GLY A 20 11.29 -21.52 -0.82
CA GLY A 20 10.97 -22.56 0.16
C GLY A 20 9.75 -23.39 -0.25
N LYS A 21 8.70 -22.77 -0.80
CA LYS A 21 7.54 -23.51 -1.36
C LYS A 21 7.94 -24.37 -2.56
N TYR A 22 8.76 -23.84 -3.45
CA TYR A 22 9.23 -24.56 -4.65
C TYR A 22 10.10 -25.77 -4.29
N GLU A 23 11.05 -25.60 -3.37
CA GLU A 23 11.94 -26.67 -2.91
C GLU A 23 11.21 -27.79 -2.15
N ASN A 24 10.04 -27.49 -1.58
CA ASN A 24 9.17 -28.48 -0.94
C ASN A 24 8.12 -29.08 -1.89
N ASP A 25 8.33 -28.97 -3.21
CA ASP A 25 7.45 -29.50 -4.26
C ASP A 25 5.97 -29.05 -4.13
N ALA A 26 5.74 -27.85 -3.56
CA ALA A 26 4.39 -27.33 -3.47
C ALA A 26 3.82 -27.07 -4.89
N PRO A 27 2.52 -27.36 -5.13
CA PRO A 27 1.91 -27.16 -6.44
C PRO A 27 1.66 -25.66 -6.72
N LEU A 28 2.73 -24.94 -7.06
CA LEU A 28 2.69 -23.51 -7.35
C LEU A 28 2.08 -23.24 -8.73
N LYS A 29 1.10 -22.34 -8.76
CA LYS A 29 0.49 -21.81 -9.98
C LYS A 29 0.71 -20.31 -10.03
N TYR A 30 1.02 -19.80 -11.21
CA TYR A 30 1.42 -18.41 -11.41
C TYR A 30 0.42 -17.63 -12.26
N ILE A 31 0.25 -16.35 -11.96
CA ILE A 31 -0.36 -15.38 -12.86
C ILE A 31 0.69 -14.34 -13.21
N TYR A 32 1.25 -14.45 -14.41
CA TYR A 32 2.18 -13.47 -14.95
C TYR A 32 1.43 -12.28 -15.54
N PHE A 33 1.71 -11.09 -15.02
CA PHE A 33 1.15 -9.84 -15.51
C PHE A 33 2.27 -8.83 -15.81
N TRP A 34 2.07 -8.03 -16.84
CA TRP A 34 2.90 -6.89 -17.20
C TRP A 34 2.13 -6.02 -18.19
N GLY A 35 2.27 -4.71 -18.07
CA GLY A 35 1.44 -3.74 -18.79
C GLY A 35 0.14 -3.39 -18.05
N HIS A 36 -0.50 -2.31 -18.51
CA HIS A 36 -1.65 -1.69 -17.85
C HIS A 36 -2.80 -1.37 -18.82
N THR A 37 -2.63 -1.64 -20.11
CA THR A 37 -3.66 -1.39 -21.13
C THR A 37 -4.66 -2.53 -21.12
N ALA A 38 -5.93 -2.23 -20.80
CA ALA A 38 -6.98 -3.24 -20.82
C ALA A 38 -7.06 -3.91 -22.21
N ALA A 39 -7.01 -5.24 -22.23
CA ALA A 39 -7.13 -6.03 -23.46
C ALA A 39 -8.59 -6.17 -23.93
N SER A 40 -9.55 -5.93 -23.04
CA SER A 40 -10.99 -6.03 -23.26
C SER A 40 -11.75 -5.07 -22.32
N ASP A 41 -13.07 -4.98 -22.51
CA ASP A 41 -13.97 -4.22 -21.61
C ASP A 41 -14.15 -4.88 -20.23
N THR A 42 -13.67 -6.12 -20.08
CA THR A 42 -13.68 -6.86 -18.81
C THR A 42 -12.37 -6.68 -18.07
N VAL A 43 -12.45 -6.69 -16.73
CA VAL A 43 -11.26 -6.62 -15.89
C VAL A 43 -10.36 -7.83 -16.13
N GLY A 44 -9.11 -7.55 -16.49
CA GLY A 44 -8.06 -8.55 -16.68
C GLY A 44 -6.89 -8.33 -15.72
N LYS A 45 -5.84 -9.13 -15.91
CA LYS A 45 -4.62 -9.12 -15.09
C LYS A 45 -3.86 -7.80 -15.13
N GLU A 46 -4.13 -6.97 -16.12
CA GLU A 46 -3.58 -5.62 -16.25
C GLU A 46 -3.97 -4.76 -15.04
N CYS A 47 -5.08 -5.08 -14.36
CA CYS A 47 -5.49 -4.38 -13.14
C CYS A 47 -4.49 -4.49 -11.98
N PHE A 48 -3.60 -5.49 -12.00
CA PHE A 48 -2.53 -5.64 -11.01
C PHE A 48 -1.43 -4.58 -11.14
N SER A 49 -1.28 -3.96 -12.32
CA SER A 49 -0.30 -2.91 -12.53
C SER A 49 -0.60 -1.66 -11.68
N GLN A 50 0.45 -1.04 -11.14
CA GLN A 50 0.37 0.27 -10.48
C GLN A 50 -0.10 1.39 -11.41
N TRP A 51 0.05 1.19 -12.73
CA TRP A 51 -0.30 2.16 -13.77
C TRP A 51 -1.72 1.97 -14.31
N TYR A 52 -2.41 0.90 -13.93
CA TYR A 52 -3.78 0.65 -14.36
C TYR A 52 -4.75 1.68 -13.76
N PRO A 53 -5.64 2.30 -14.57
CA PRO A 53 -6.66 3.23 -14.08
C PRO A 53 -7.54 2.59 -13.01
N GLY A 54 -7.60 3.20 -11.84
CA GLY A 54 -8.37 2.68 -10.72
C GLY A 54 -8.46 3.74 -9.66
N THR A 55 -9.16 4.83 -9.96
CA THR A 55 -9.18 6.04 -9.13
C THR A 55 -9.71 5.76 -7.73
N PHE A 56 -8.96 6.12 -6.69
CA PHE A 56 -9.41 5.96 -5.30
C PHE A 56 -9.10 7.21 -4.49
N THR A 57 -9.85 7.40 -3.41
CA THR A 57 -9.72 8.58 -2.53
C THR A 57 -9.26 8.16 -1.14
N VAL A 58 -8.28 8.87 -0.59
CA VAL A 58 -7.80 8.70 0.79
C VAL A 58 -7.56 10.08 1.39
N ASN A 59 -8.05 10.35 2.60
CA ASN A 59 -7.94 11.67 3.25
C ASN A 59 -8.38 12.84 2.33
N ASN A 60 -9.48 12.67 1.59
CA ASN A 60 -9.99 13.64 0.61
C ASN A 60 -9.06 13.96 -0.57
N VAL A 61 -8.00 13.17 -0.76
CA VAL A 61 -7.10 13.28 -1.92
C VAL A 61 -7.44 12.16 -2.89
N VAL A 62 -7.68 12.54 -4.15
CA VAL A 62 -8.00 11.62 -5.24
C VAL A 62 -6.71 11.19 -5.93
N TYR A 63 -6.49 9.88 -6.04
CA TYR A 63 -5.35 9.27 -6.75
C TYR A 63 -5.88 8.50 -7.96
N LYS A 64 -5.41 8.84 -9.15
CA LYS A 64 -5.90 8.23 -10.42
C LYS A 64 -5.42 6.80 -10.61
N THR A 65 -4.22 6.49 -10.10
CA THR A 65 -3.63 5.16 -10.11
C THR A 65 -2.87 4.91 -8.81
N ALA A 66 -2.48 3.66 -8.56
CA ALA A 66 -1.66 3.34 -7.40
C ALA A 66 -0.22 3.90 -7.51
N GLU A 67 0.28 4.16 -8.73
CA GLU A 67 1.51 4.95 -8.95
C GLU A 67 1.39 6.38 -8.41
N HIS A 68 0.23 7.03 -8.60
CA HIS A 68 -0.03 8.37 -8.04
C HIS A 68 0.09 8.37 -6.53
N TRP A 69 -0.51 7.37 -5.89
CA TRP A 69 -0.37 7.15 -4.46
C TRP A 69 1.08 6.92 -4.05
N MET A 70 1.78 5.96 -4.67
CA MET A 70 3.15 5.59 -4.29
C MET A 70 4.09 6.81 -4.32
N MET A 71 4.07 7.59 -5.40
CA MET A 71 4.94 8.76 -5.52
C MET A 71 4.49 9.93 -4.63
N ALA A 72 3.19 10.10 -4.40
CA ALA A 72 2.68 11.10 -3.47
C ALA A 72 3.13 10.80 -2.03
N GLN A 73 2.98 9.56 -1.58
CA GLN A 73 3.46 9.13 -0.27
C GLN A 73 4.99 9.25 -0.16
N LYS A 74 5.72 8.92 -1.23
CA LYS A 74 7.17 9.19 -1.30
C LYS A 74 7.48 10.68 -1.10
N ALA A 75 6.73 11.58 -1.75
CA ALA A 75 6.94 13.02 -1.58
C ALA A 75 6.64 13.49 -0.15
N LEU A 76 5.60 12.95 0.50
CA LEU A 76 5.29 13.24 1.91
C LEU A 76 6.37 12.73 2.86
N LEU A 77 6.86 11.50 2.64
CA LEU A 77 7.91 10.86 3.44
C LEU A 77 9.17 11.71 3.50
N PHE A 78 9.56 12.33 2.39
CA PHE A 78 10.72 13.21 2.31
C PHE A 78 10.36 14.70 2.42
N ARG A 79 9.17 15.06 2.93
CA ARG A 79 8.76 16.45 3.19
C ARG A 79 8.80 17.38 1.97
N ASN A 80 8.35 16.89 0.82
CA ASN A 80 8.26 17.63 -0.44
C ASN A 80 6.77 17.95 -0.80
N PRO A 81 6.09 18.89 -0.11
CA PRO A 81 4.68 19.17 -0.32
C PRO A 81 4.38 19.76 -1.71
N GLU A 82 5.33 20.49 -2.30
CA GLU A 82 5.19 21.03 -3.67
C GLU A 82 5.16 19.91 -4.72
N ILE A 83 6.00 18.89 -4.57
CA ILE A 83 6.03 17.72 -5.46
C ILE A 83 4.77 16.88 -5.25
N PHE A 84 4.34 16.68 -4.00
CA PHE A 84 3.08 16.03 -3.68
C PHE A 84 1.90 16.69 -4.43
N ARG A 85 1.78 18.03 -4.35
CA ARG A 85 0.70 18.76 -5.05
C ARG A 85 0.75 18.56 -6.56
N LYS A 86 1.95 18.59 -7.17
CA LYS A 86 2.10 18.30 -8.61
C LYS A 86 1.63 16.88 -8.93
N ILE A 87 2.06 15.89 -8.16
CA ILE A 87 1.72 14.48 -8.37
C ILE A 87 0.20 14.25 -8.35
N VAL A 88 -0.50 14.76 -7.33
CA VAL A 88 -1.96 14.51 -7.19
C VAL A 88 -2.77 15.23 -8.29
N THR A 89 -2.22 16.28 -8.89
CA THR A 89 -2.85 16.99 -10.02
C THR A 89 -2.49 16.42 -11.40
N SER A 90 -1.41 15.64 -11.52
CA SER A 90 -0.98 15.05 -12.80
C SER A 90 -2.00 14.06 -13.36
N GLU A 91 -2.04 13.90 -14.67
CA GLU A 91 -2.95 12.97 -15.36
C GLU A 91 -2.32 11.59 -15.57
N LYS A 92 -1.02 11.55 -15.90
CA LYS A 92 -0.38 10.35 -16.42
C LYS A 92 0.57 9.74 -15.38
N PRO A 93 0.53 8.41 -15.17
CA PRO A 93 1.44 7.74 -14.23
C PRO A 93 2.91 7.92 -14.59
N GLY A 94 3.25 8.02 -15.88
CA GLY A 94 4.61 8.31 -16.32
C GLY A 94 5.13 9.68 -15.86
N GLU A 95 4.30 10.72 -15.91
CA GLU A 95 4.67 12.07 -15.42
C GLU A 95 4.92 12.05 -13.91
N VAL A 96 4.07 11.34 -13.17
CA VAL A 96 4.20 11.17 -11.72
C VAL A 96 5.47 10.41 -11.33
N LYS A 97 5.81 9.35 -12.06
CA LYS A 97 7.06 8.61 -11.83
C LYS A 97 8.29 9.51 -12.00
N GLU A 98 8.29 10.38 -13.01
CA GLU A 98 9.37 11.36 -13.19
C GLU A 98 9.38 12.44 -12.10
N LEU A 99 8.24 12.89 -11.60
CA LEU A 99 8.16 13.78 -10.44
C LEU A 99 8.73 13.12 -9.17
N GLY A 100 8.45 11.83 -8.96
CA GLY A 100 8.99 11.06 -7.84
C GLY A 100 10.50 10.84 -7.86
N ARG A 101 11.16 11.07 -9.00
CA ARG A 101 12.63 11.11 -9.14
C ARG A 101 13.23 12.46 -8.77
N GLN A 102 12.42 13.52 -8.71
CA GLN A 102 12.84 14.89 -8.38
C GLN A 102 12.73 15.21 -6.89
N ILE A 103 12.39 14.21 -6.05
CA ILE A 103 12.23 14.39 -4.61
C ILE A 103 13.58 14.74 -3.97
N ILE A 104 13.60 15.89 -3.29
CA ILE A 104 14.79 16.41 -2.61
C ILE A 104 14.93 15.71 -1.25
N GLY A 105 16.16 15.36 -0.88
CA GLY A 105 16.43 14.68 0.40
C GLY A 105 16.00 13.22 0.41
N PHE A 106 15.89 12.60 -0.78
CA PHE A 106 15.65 11.17 -0.91
C PHE A 106 16.76 10.37 -0.22
N ASP A 107 16.35 9.46 0.66
CA ASP A 107 17.21 8.50 1.33
C ASP A 107 16.72 7.09 0.99
N GLU A 108 17.60 6.28 0.42
CA GLU A 108 17.26 4.93 -0.05
C GLU A 108 16.92 3.98 1.11
N LEU A 109 17.59 4.10 2.26
CA LEU A 109 17.33 3.25 3.41
C LEU A 109 15.94 3.53 4.00
N ILE A 110 15.58 4.81 4.13
CA ILE A 110 14.24 5.21 4.56
C ILE A 110 13.20 4.74 3.54
N TRP A 111 13.47 4.89 2.24
CA TRP A 111 12.54 4.43 1.21
C TRP A 111 12.37 2.92 1.22
N ASP A 112 13.45 2.16 1.35
CA ASP A 112 13.41 0.70 1.36
C ASP A 112 12.63 0.14 2.56
N ALA A 113 12.70 0.82 3.71
CA ALA A 113 11.92 0.48 4.89
C ALA A 113 10.40 0.73 4.69
N GLU A 114 10.01 1.74 3.91
CA GLU A 114 8.61 2.21 3.84
C GLU A 114 7.88 1.82 2.54
N LYS A 115 8.59 1.66 1.41
CA LYS A 115 8.01 1.53 0.07
C LYS A 115 7.01 0.38 -0.05
N TYR A 116 7.32 -0.75 0.57
CA TYR A 116 6.48 -1.95 0.52
C TYR A 116 5.12 -1.69 1.18
N ASN A 117 5.13 -1.11 2.38
CA ASN A 117 3.92 -0.76 3.10
C ASN A 117 3.10 0.30 2.35
N ILE A 118 3.76 1.32 1.78
CA ILE A 118 3.10 2.34 0.97
C ILE A 118 2.36 1.72 -0.22
N VAL A 119 3.03 0.85 -0.99
CA VAL A 119 2.42 0.20 -2.16
C VAL A 119 1.29 -0.74 -1.74
N ARG A 120 1.47 -1.51 -0.67
CA ARG A 120 0.40 -2.38 -0.15
C ARG A 120 -0.84 -1.58 0.22
N LEU A 121 -0.70 -0.49 0.98
CA LEU A 121 -1.82 0.38 1.39
C LEU A 121 -2.54 1.00 0.19
N GLY A 122 -1.78 1.49 -0.80
CA GLY A 122 -2.36 2.03 -2.03
C GLY A 122 -3.19 1.00 -2.79
N ASN A 123 -2.71 -0.24 -2.85
CA ASN A 123 -3.46 -1.33 -3.46
C ASN A 123 -4.69 -1.72 -2.65
N ILE A 124 -4.63 -1.76 -1.30
CA ILE A 124 -5.82 -2.00 -0.47
C ILE A 124 -6.91 -0.97 -0.80
N HIS A 125 -6.57 0.33 -0.84
CA HIS A 125 -7.54 1.37 -1.19
C HIS A 125 -8.08 1.23 -2.62
N LYS A 126 -7.19 0.99 -3.59
CA LYS A 126 -7.58 0.77 -5.00
C LYS A 126 -8.56 -0.40 -5.12
N PHE A 127 -8.23 -1.57 -4.60
CA PHE A 127 -9.10 -2.73 -4.74
C PHE A 127 -10.38 -2.59 -3.91
N ASN A 128 -10.31 -2.06 -2.68
CA ASN A 128 -11.50 -1.87 -1.85
C ASN A 128 -12.55 -0.96 -2.49
N GLN A 129 -12.14 0.12 -3.16
CA GLN A 129 -13.05 1.08 -3.81
C GLN A 129 -13.53 0.65 -5.20
N HIS A 130 -13.04 -0.47 -5.74
CA HIS A 130 -13.39 -0.98 -7.06
C HIS A 130 -13.82 -2.43 -7.02
N LYS A 131 -15.13 -2.68 -6.92
CA LYS A 131 -15.71 -4.03 -6.77
C LYS A 131 -15.22 -5.03 -7.83
N ALA A 132 -15.22 -4.65 -9.11
CA ALA A 132 -14.78 -5.54 -10.18
C ALA A 132 -13.28 -5.86 -10.12
N LEU A 133 -12.44 -4.88 -9.72
CA LEU A 133 -11.00 -5.12 -9.52
C LEU A 133 -10.76 -6.06 -8.34
N LYS A 134 -11.47 -5.83 -7.23
CA LYS A 134 -11.41 -6.69 -6.04
C LYS A 134 -11.80 -8.12 -6.36
N GLU A 135 -12.94 -8.32 -7.02
CA GLU A 135 -13.40 -9.65 -7.43
C GLU A 135 -12.35 -10.36 -8.30
N PHE A 136 -11.73 -9.66 -9.24
CA PHE A 136 -10.65 -10.21 -10.05
C PHE A 136 -9.42 -10.61 -9.21
N LEU A 137 -8.99 -9.75 -8.27
CA LEU A 137 -7.88 -10.07 -7.36
C LEU A 137 -8.18 -11.29 -6.49
N LEU A 138 -9.37 -11.37 -5.89
CA LEU A 138 -9.79 -12.50 -5.06
C LEU A 138 -9.89 -13.79 -5.89
N SER A 139 -10.31 -13.68 -7.16
CA SER A 139 -10.38 -14.82 -8.07
C SER A 139 -9.00 -15.46 -8.33
N SER A 140 -7.89 -14.79 -8.02
CA SER A 140 -6.55 -15.37 -8.17
C SER A 140 -6.30 -16.60 -7.29
N ASP A 141 -7.14 -16.87 -6.28
CA ASP A 141 -7.29 -18.20 -5.64
C ASP A 141 -5.95 -18.88 -5.27
N GLY A 142 -5.16 -18.20 -4.43
CA GLY A 142 -3.87 -18.72 -3.94
C GLY A 142 -2.74 -18.77 -4.97
N ARG A 143 -2.98 -18.41 -6.24
CA ARG A 143 -1.92 -18.30 -7.26
C ARG A 143 -0.92 -17.22 -6.88
N VAL A 144 0.35 -17.46 -7.21
CA VAL A 144 1.44 -16.48 -7.06
C VAL A 144 1.30 -15.44 -8.16
N LEU A 145 1.16 -14.18 -7.76
CA LEU A 145 1.11 -13.06 -8.69
C LEU A 145 2.54 -12.66 -9.03
N VAL A 146 2.85 -12.56 -10.32
CA VAL A 146 4.22 -12.30 -10.79
C VAL A 146 4.22 -11.13 -11.76
N GLU A 147 4.86 -10.03 -11.37
CA GLU A 147 5.10 -8.90 -12.26
C GLU A 147 6.25 -9.24 -13.21
N ALA A 148 5.89 -9.76 -14.39
CA ALA A 148 6.81 -10.18 -15.45
C ALA A 148 7.30 -8.98 -16.29
N SER A 149 7.83 -7.98 -15.61
CA SER A 149 8.45 -6.80 -16.22
C SER A 149 9.93 -7.05 -16.48
N PRO A 150 10.41 -6.98 -17.74
CA PRO A 150 11.83 -7.09 -18.06
C PRO A 150 12.65 -5.84 -17.70
N LEU A 151 11.97 -4.77 -17.26
CA LEU A 151 12.58 -3.46 -16.99
C LEU A 151 12.61 -3.12 -15.50
N ASP A 152 12.12 -4.00 -14.63
CA ASP A 152 12.00 -3.76 -13.20
C ASP A 152 12.47 -4.99 -12.40
N ASN A 153 13.56 -4.82 -11.66
CA ASN A 153 14.13 -5.86 -10.80
C ASN A 153 13.73 -5.70 -9.32
N ILE A 154 12.94 -4.68 -8.98
CA ILE A 154 12.49 -4.45 -7.60
C ILE A 154 11.04 -4.90 -7.47
N TRP A 155 10.14 -4.26 -8.21
CA TRP A 155 8.72 -4.60 -8.17
C TRP A 155 8.40 -5.81 -9.04
N GLY A 156 9.14 -5.98 -10.12
CA GLY A 156 9.08 -7.13 -11.02
C GLY A 156 10.19 -8.16 -10.84
N ILE A 157 10.12 -9.21 -11.64
CA ILE A 157 11.11 -10.30 -11.66
C ILE A 157 12.28 -10.05 -12.62
N GLY A 158 12.31 -8.94 -13.36
CA GLY A 158 13.36 -8.67 -14.34
C GLY A 158 13.30 -9.50 -15.62
N LEU A 159 12.21 -10.23 -15.88
CA LEU A 159 12.01 -11.07 -17.06
C LEU A 159 10.63 -10.84 -17.68
N ALA A 160 10.56 -10.95 -19.01
CA ALA A 160 9.29 -10.98 -19.73
C ALA A 160 8.60 -12.35 -19.58
N LYS A 161 7.27 -12.36 -19.68
CA LYS A 161 6.44 -13.58 -19.50
C LYS A 161 6.78 -14.74 -20.45
N ASP A 162 7.41 -14.45 -21.58
CA ASP A 162 7.77 -15.38 -22.66
C ASP A 162 9.26 -15.76 -22.64
N SER A 163 10.01 -15.32 -21.63
CA SER A 163 11.38 -15.76 -21.39
C SER A 163 11.45 -17.27 -21.15
N GLU A 164 12.47 -17.93 -21.71
CA GLU A 164 12.76 -19.35 -21.43
C GLU A 164 13.08 -19.61 -19.94
N TYR A 165 13.51 -18.57 -19.21
CA TYR A 165 13.85 -18.65 -17.79
C TYR A 165 12.68 -18.34 -16.85
N ILE A 166 11.48 -18.05 -17.38
CA ILE A 166 10.33 -17.58 -16.58
C ILE A 166 9.93 -18.57 -15.49
N SER A 167 10.09 -19.88 -15.72
CA SER A 167 9.75 -20.94 -14.78
C SER A 167 10.86 -21.28 -13.78
N ASN A 168 12.06 -20.72 -13.96
CA ASN A 168 13.19 -20.95 -13.07
C ASN A 168 13.34 -19.78 -12.08
N LEU A 169 12.87 -19.98 -10.85
CA LEU A 169 12.91 -18.97 -9.79
C LEU A 169 14.34 -18.45 -9.52
N TYR A 170 15.36 -19.31 -9.65
CA TYR A 170 16.75 -18.94 -9.43
C TYR A 170 17.34 -18.08 -10.56
N ALA A 171 16.67 -18.00 -11.70
CA ALA A 171 17.08 -17.19 -12.84
C ALA A 171 16.40 -15.82 -12.88
N TRP A 172 15.49 -15.51 -11.93
CA TRP A 172 14.83 -14.21 -11.85
C TRP A 172 15.81 -13.16 -11.31
N PRO A 173 16.17 -12.11 -12.09
CA PRO A 173 17.04 -11.06 -11.58
C PRO A 173 16.37 -10.13 -10.57
N GLY A 174 15.03 -10.15 -10.51
CA GLY A 174 14.23 -9.26 -9.67
C GLY A 174 13.49 -9.91 -8.52
N THR A 175 12.96 -9.08 -7.63
CA THR A 175 12.40 -9.50 -6.33
C THR A 175 10.87 -9.62 -6.28
N ASN A 176 10.16 -9.30 -7.36
CA ASN A 176 8.70 -9.44 -7.45
C ASN A 176 7.88 -8.77 -6.32
N LEU A 177 8.36 -7.66 -5.74
CA LEU A 177 7.71 -7.06 -4.58
C LEU A 177 6.24 -6.70 -4.84
N LEU A 178 5.85 -6.34 -6.07
CA LEU A 178 4.47 -5.98 -6.37
C LEU A 178 3.55 -7.20 -6.31
N GLY A 179 4.00 -8.33 -6.88
CA GLY A 179 3.26 -9.57 -6.85
C GLY A 179 2.95 -10.02 -5.41
N PHE A 180 3.97 -9.96 -4.55
CA PHE A 180 3.84 -10.26 -3.13
C PHE A 180 2.94 -9.28 -2.38
N ALA A 181 3.10 -7.98 -2.60
CA ALA A 181 2.23 -6.97 -2.01
C ALA A 181 0.76 -7.16 -2.40
N LEU A 182 0.48 -7.57 -3.64
CA LEU A 182 -0.88 -7.85 -4.11
C LEU A 182 -1.45 -9.14 -3.51
N MET A 183 -0.63 -10.17 -3.26
CA MET A 183 -1.05 -11.36 -2.52
C MET A 183 -1.38 -11.00 -1.07
N GLU A 184 -0.57 -10.14 -0.44
CA GLU A 184 -0.91 -9.56 0.85
C GLU A 184 -2.19 -8.71 0.79
N VAL A 185 -2.47 -7.98 -0.29
CA VAL A 185 -3.75 -7.25 -0.42
C VAL A 185 -4.93 -8.21 -0.55
N ARG A 186 -4.77 -9.30 -1.31
CA ARG A 186 -5.80 -10.32 -1.51
C ARG A 186 -6.20 -10.95 -0.19
N ASP A 187 -5.23 -11.45 0.56
CA ASP A 187 -5.49 -12.15 1.81
C ASP A 187 -6.15 -11.22 2.84
N PHE A 188 -5.88 -9.92 2.72
CA PHE A 188 -6.34 -8.90 3.65
C PHE A 188 -7.82 -8.66 3.38
N LEU A 189 -8.18 -8.54 2.10
CA LEU A 189 -9.56 -8.40 1.68
C LEU A 189 -10.37 -9.70 1.89
N LEU A 190 -9.74 -10.87 1.95
CA LEU A 190 -10.39 -12.12 2.35
C LEU A 190 -10.69 -12.15 3.86
N GLU A 191 -9.75 -11.70 4.69
CA GLU A 191 -9.91 -11.69 6.16
C GLU A 191 -10.87 -10.57 6.61
N PHE A 192 -10.70 -9.36 6.07
CA PHE A 192 -11.42 -8.16 6.51
C PHE A 192 -12.57 -7.76 5.57
N GLY A 193 -12.75 -8.40 4.42
CA GLY A 193 -13.85 -8.07 3.51
C GLY A 193 -13.87 -6.59 3.11
N ASP A 194 -15.07 -6.04 2.97
CA ASP A 194 -15.26 -4.65 2.57
C ASP A 194 -14.92 -3.70 3.71
N ILE A 195 -14.03 -2.76 3.44
CA ILE A 195 -13.66 -1.71 4.39
C ILE A 195 -14.59 -0.53 4.14
N PRO A 196 -15.44 -0.16 5.12
CA PRO A 196 -16.23 1.05 5.01
C PRO A 196 -15.32 2.27 4.99
N GLY A 197 -15.78 3.36 4.38
CA GLY A 197 -15.10 4.65 4.51
C GLY A 197 -15.12 5.14 5.96
N ASP A 198 -14.35 6.19 6.24
CA ASP A 198 -14.36 6.89 7.52
C ASP A 198 -15.78 7.37 7.88
N ASP A 199 -16.32 6.91 9.00
CA ASP A 199 -17.59 7.39 9.55
C ASP A 199 -17.44 8.71 10.32
N GLY A 200 -16.19 9.09 10.64
CA GLY A 200 -15.86 10.30 11.37
C GLY A 200 -16.20 10.25 12.87
N GLU A 201 -16.55 9.07 13.41
CA GLU A 201 -16.87 8.92 14.84
C GLU A 201 -15.63 9.09 15.72
N ILE A 202 -14.50 8.56 15.25
CA ILE A 202 -13.20 8.70 15.88
C ILE A 202 -12.32 9.49 14.91
N ILE A 203 -11.88 10.67 15.34
CA ILE A 203 -11.03 11.55 14.53
C ILE A 203 -9.59 11.40 15.04
N PRO A 204 -8.57 11.30 14.19
CA PRO A 204 -7.18 11.31 14.64
C PRO A 204 -6.70 12.74 14.95
N PRO A 205 -5.65 12.91 15.79
CA PRO A 205 -5.23 14.23 16.24
C PRO A 205 -4.83 15.18 15.12
N TRP A 206 -4.17 14.68 14.06
CA TRP A 206 -3.75 15.49 12.91
C TRP A 206 -4.93 16.00 12.06
N ARG A 207 -6.11 15.41 12.20
CA ARG A 207 -7.34 15.91 11.57
C ARG A 207 -8.11 16.85 12.49
N MET A 208 -8.16 16.57 13.78
CA MET A 208 -8.85 17.41 14.75
C MET A 208 -8.13 18.74 14.99
N TYR A 209 -6.80 18.69 15.12
CA TYR A 209 -5.94 19.84 15.37
C TYR A 209 -4.85 19.92 14.30
N PRO A 210 -5.23 20.28 13.06
CA PRO A 210 -4.28 20.34 11.96
C PRO A 210 -3.19 21.37 12.23
N GLY A 211 -1.94 20.99 11.98
CA GLY A 211 -0.77 21.87 12.14
C GLY A 211 -0.12 21.84 13.52
N ILE A 212 -0.69 21.16 14.51
CA ILE A 212 -0.03 20.92 15.79
C ILE A 212 0.86 19.68 15.68
N HIS A 213 2.14 19.83 16.03
CA HIS A 213 3.10 18.73 15.99
C HIS A 213 2.84 17.73 17.15
N PRO A 214 3.03 16.41 16.97
CA PRO A 214 2.75 15.42 18.03
C PRO A 214 3.56 15.63 19.30
N SER A 215 4.75 16.23 19.19
CA SER A 215 5.61 16.58 20.33
C SER A 215 5.29 17.93 20.99
N ASP A 216 4.28 18.65 20.51
CA ASP A 216 3.89 19.94 21.07
C ASP A 216 3.36 19.81 22.51
N MET A 217 3.60 20.83 23.34
CA MET A 217 3.12 20.87 24.72
C MET A 217 1.59 20.84 24.80
N PHE A 218 0.89 21.25 23.75
CA PHE A 218 -0.56 21.15 23.62
C PHE A 218 -1.09 19.73 23.92
N TYR A 219 -0.39 18.68 23.49
CA TYR A 219 -0.78 17.29 23.75
C TYR A 219 -0.31 16.76 25.11
N ARG A 220 0.39 17.58 25.90
CA ARG A 220 0.90 17.25 27.23
C ARG A 220 0.18 17.98 28.36
N MET A 221 -0.68 18.96 28.03
CA MET A 221 -1.48 19.69 29.02
C MET A 221 -2.75 20.28 28.41
N GLY A 222 -3.83 20.27 29.19
CA GLY A 222 -5.09 20.94 28.83
C GLY A 222 -5.88 20.19 27.76
N GLU A 223 -6.50 20.94 26.83
CA GLU A 223 -7.46 20.39 25.86
C GLU A 223 -6.88 19.26 25.00
N GLY A 224 -5.63 19.38 24.54
CA GLY A 224 -4.99 18.37 23.69
C GLY A 224 -4.70 17.07 24.44
N GLU A 225 -4.28 17.14 25.71
CA GLU A 225 -4.08 15.97 26.57
C GLU A 225 -5.40 15.25 26.85
N GLU A 226 -6.46 16.00 27.19
CA GLU A 226 -7.80 15.45 27.40
C GLU A 226 -8.33 14.77 26.14
N TYR A 227 -8.08 15.37 24.96
CA TYR A 227 -8.46 14.81 23.68
C TYR A 227 -7.75 13.47 23.40
N VAL A 228 -6.42 13.42 23.52
CA VAL A 228 -5.63 12.19 23.27
C VAL A 228 -6.00 11.09 24.27
N THR A 229 -6.26 11.46 25.53
CA THR A 229 -6.72 10.51 26.57
C THR A 229 -8.08 9.91 26.22
N ARG A 230 -9.05 10.74 25.81
CA ARG A 230 -10.37 10.26 25.37
C ARG A 230 -10.26 9.39 24.12
N LEU A 231 -9.44 9.82 23.16
CA LEU A 231 -9.19 9.08 21.93
C LEU A 231 -8.59 7.70 22.22
N SER A 232 -7.64 7.62 23.16
CA SER A 232 -7.04 6.36 23.60
C SER A 232 -8.10 5.42 24.21
N ALA A 233 -8.95 5.95 25.09
CA ALA A 233 -10.04 5.18 25.67
C ALA A 233 -11.02 4.66 24.61
N GLN A 234 -11.41 5.50 23.65
CA GLN A 234 -12.29 5.10 22.54
C GLN A 234 -11.63 4.02 21.66
N PHE A 235 -10.39 4.23 21.25
CA PHE A 235 -9.64 3.28 20.42
C PHE A 235 -9.45 1.93 21.14
N GLY A 236 -9.23 1.95 22.46
CA GLY A 236 -9.13 0.74 23.28
C GLY A 236 -10.38 -0.15 23.27
N THR A 237 -11.57 0.42 23.00
CA THR A 237 -12.82 -0.35 22.89
C THR A 237 -13.05 -0.99 21.52
N LEU A 238 -12.29 -0.58 20.50
CA LEU A 238 -12.42 -1.11 19.15
C LEU A 238 -11.91 -2.56 19.09
N ASP A 239 -12.66 -3.41 18.40
CA ASP A 239 -12.19 -4.75 18.05
C ASP A 239 -11.08 -4.70 16.97
N ARG A 240 -10.46 -5.85 16.70
CA ARG A 240 -9.35 -5.94 15.72
C ARG A 240 -9.74 -5.41 14.34
N ARG A 241 -10.96 -5.70 13.87
CA ARG A 241 -11.45 -5.26 12.56
C ARG A 241 -11.61 -3.75 12.54
N ALA A 242 -12.27 -3.17 13.54
CA ALA A 242 -12.51 -1.75 13.63
C ALA A 242 -11.22 -0.94 13.74
N ARG A 243 -10.20 -1.44 14.46
CA ARG A 243 -8.86 -0.80 14.50
C ARG A 243 -8.18 -0.77 13.14
N VAL A 244 -8.26 -1.87 12.38
CA VAL A 244 -7.71 -1.95 11.02
C VAL A 244 -8.43 -0.99 10.08
N VAL A 245 -9.76 -0.96 10.12
CA VAL A 245 -10.59 -0.01 9.35
C VAL A 245 -10.22 1.43 9.70
N TYR A 246 -10.08 1.73 10.99
CA TYR A 246 -9.68 3.06 11.46
C TYR A 246 -8.31 3.46 10.90
N TYR A 247 -7.30 2.60 11.02
CA TYR A 247 -5.95 2.87 10.53
C TYR A 247 -5.94 3.16 9.02
N LEU A 248 -6.65 2.36 8.23
CA LEU A 248 -6.69 2.51 6.78
C LEU A 248 -7.37 3.81 6.37
N ASN A 249 -8.45 4.17 7.04
CA ASN A 249 -9.15 5.43 6.78
C ASN A 249 -8.42 6.66 7.33
N ASN A 250 -7.46 6.45 8.24
CA ASN A 250 -6.70 7.49 8.91
C ASN A 250 -5.19 7.19 8.87
N PRO A 251 -4.54 7.14 7.69
CA PRO A 251 -3.10 6.95 7.64
C PRO A 251 -2.42 8.16 8.29
N ALA A 252 -1.51 7.88 9.22
CA ALA A 252 -0.77 8.90 9.94
C ALA A 252 0.20 9.64 8.98
N PRO A 253 0.24 10.99 9.02
CA PRO A 253 1.36 11.73 8.45
C PRO A 253 2.69 11.27 9.04
N TYR A 254 3.80 11.53 8.35
CA TYR A 254 5.12 11.07 8.78
C TYR A 254 5.49 11.51 10.20
N GLU A 255 5.13 12.75 10.59
CA GLU A 255 5.35 13.27 11.93
C GLU A 255 4.61 12.45 13.00
N TRP A 256 3.47 11.87 12.64
CA TRP A 256 2.58 11.08 13.48
C TRP A 256 2.78 9.57 13.30
N LYS A 257 3.85 9.12 12.61
CA LYS A 257 4.08 7.68 12.33
C LYS A 257 4.08 6.80 13.59
N ASP A 258 4.47 7.40 14.72
CA ASP A 258 4.57 6.70 15.99
C ASP A 258 3.27 6.68 16.79
N PHE A 259 2.27 7.47 16.39
CA PHE A 259 0.97 7.57 17.05
C PHE A 259 0.37 6.20 17.35
N TYR A 260 0.32 5.32 16.35
CA TYR A 260 -0.27 3.99 16.49
C TYR A 260 0.54 3.04 17.39
N TRP A 261 1.78 3.36 17.78
CA TRP A 261 2.49 2.61 18.84
C TRP A 261 1.92 2.88 20.23
N ASP A 262 1.41 4.08 20.48
CA ASP A 262 0.98 4.52 21.81
C ASP A 262 -0.39 3.92 22.23
N PHE A 263 -1.08 3.21 21.33
CA PHE A 263 -2.43 2.67 21.54
C PHE A 263 -2.51 1.13 21.58
N VAL A 264 -1.36 0.45 21.65
CA VAL A 264 -1.30 -1.01 21.81
C VAL A 264 -0.89 -1.41 23.21
#